data_AF-A0A9D4S697-F1
#
_entry.id   AF-A0A9D4S697-F1
#
_cell.length_a   1.000
_cell.length_b   1.000
_cell.length_c   1.000
_cell.angle_alpha   90.00
_cell.angle_beta   90.00
_cell.angle_gamma   90.00
#
_symmetry.space_group_name_H-M   'P 1'
#
loop_
_entity.id
_entity.type
_entity.pdbx_description
1 polymer ?
#
loop_
_entity_poly.entity_id
_entity_poly.type
_entity_poly.pdbx_seq_one_letter_code
_entity_poly.pdbx_strand_id
1 'polypeptide(L)'
;MHTLSSLSEVDACAVGCKTCTGDTCFTCSEGYHLDGHTCVKCPKSNCKTCDSYLCQSCSQGFWGSSCVNPCGTGCLNGSCDFNKGECQCKDGVYCTYCWTECRQPCAKCTDWTSCTSCPVGKYTATCQQPCKSTCIDGSCDIYTGECINNEKCPSIVTIVLADTIVRVVSLVITDQHVKCPV
;
A
#
# COMPACT_ATOMS: atom_id res chain seq x y z
N MET A 1 -55.68 -29.87 4.74
CA MET A 1 -54.57 -29.84 3.76
C MET A 1 -53.81 -28.54 4.00
N HIS A 2 -52.64 -28.64 4.63
CA HIS A 2 -51.72 -27.51 4.81
C HIS A 2 -50.75 -27.50 3.62
N THR A 3 -50.62 -26.36 2.93
CA THR A 3 -49.41 -26.03 2.17
C THR A 3 -49.01 -24.60 2.49
N LEU A 4 -47.76 -24.49 2.95
CA LEU A 4 -47.03 -23.34 3.47
C LEU A 4 -46.53 -22.40 2.35
N SER A 5 -45.94 -21.28 2.79
CA SER A 5 -44.99 -20.36 2.11
C SER A 5 -45.63 -19.28 1.24
N SER A 6 -45.26 -18.00 1.29
CA SER A 6 -44.09 -17.33 1.85
C SER A 6 -44.42 -15.84 2.00
N LEU A 7 -43.86 -15.18 3.02
CA LEU A 7 -43.71 -13.73 3.08
C LEU A 7 -42.67 -13.26 2.03
N SER A 8 -42.60 -11.94 1.80
CA SER A 8 -41.65 -11.16 0.94
C SER A 8 -42.08 -11.02 -0.54
N GLU A 9 -41.93 -9.88 -1.22
CA GLU A 9 -40.71 -9.07 -1.34
C GLU A 9 -41.03 -7.58 -1.56
N VAL A 10 -40.20 -6.72 -0.99
CA VAL A 10 -40.07 -5.30 -1.33
C VAL A 10 -39.80 -5.22 -2.85
N ASP A 11 -40.44 -4.29 -3.58
CA ASP A 11 -40.20 -4.03 -5.02
C ASP A 11 -38.70 -3.85 -5.29
N ALA A 12 -38.01 -4.95 -5.56
CA ALA A 12 -36.59 -4.98 -5.82
C ALA A 12 -36.39 -4.87 -7.32
N CYS A 13 -35.43 -4.05 -7.74
CA CYS A 13 -35.10 -3.95 -9.16
C CYS A 13 -34.69 -5.31 -9.73
N ALA A 14 -34.95 -5.51 -11.02
CA ALA A 14 -34.50 -6.69 -11.76
C ALA A 14 -32.98 -6.94 -11.59
N VAL A 15 -32.55 -8.18 -11.79
CA VAL A 15 -31.14 -8.59 -11.61
C VAL A 15 -30.19 -7.66 -12.38
N GLY A 16 -29.14 -7.19 -11.69
CA GLY A 16 -28.16 -6.29 -12.27
C GLY A 16 -28.63 -4.84 -12.37
N CYS A 17 -29.90 -4.52 -12.07
CA CYS A 17 -30.39 -3.15 -12.02
C CYS A 17 -30.15 -2.51 -10.65
N LYS A 18 -29.66 -1.27 -10.65
CA LYS A 18 -29.38 -0.48 -9.44
C LYS A 18 -30.49 0.51 -9.10
N THR A 19 -31.11 1.11 -10.12
CA THR A 19 -32.24 2.04 -9.93
C THR A 19 -33.34 1.73 -10.94
N CYS A 20 -34.58 1.58 -10.47
CA CYS A 20 -35.71 1.20 -11.29
C CYS A 20 -37.01 1.91 -10.85
N THR A 21 -37.99 1.93 -11.75
CA THR A 21 -39.40 2.22 -11.46
C THR A 21 -40.24 1.11 -12.05
N GLY A 22 -40.84 0.27 -11.20
CA GLY A 22 -41.41 -1.01 -11.63
C GLY A 22 -40.35 -1.85 -12.35
N ASP A 23 -40.69 -2.38 -13.53
CA ASP A 23 -39.77 -3.20 -14.34
C ASP A 23 -38.75 -2.39 -15.17
N THR A 24 -38.86 -1.06 -15.17
CA THR A 24 -38.00 -0.19 -15.98
C THR A 24 -36.71 0.14 -15.24
N CYS A 25 -35.56 -0.28 -15.76
CA CYS A 25 -34.26 0.04 -15.20
C CYS A 25 -33.64 1.31 -15.81
N PHE A 26 -32.99 2.13 -14.97
CA PHE A 26 -32.29 3.35 -15.39
C PHE A 26 -30.77 3.28 -15.23
N THR A 27 -30.27 2.51 -14.25
CA THR A 27 -28.83 2.35 -14.04
C THR A 27 -28.51 0.91 -13.68
N CYS A 28 -27.37 0.41 -14.16
CA CYS A 28 -26.93 -0.96 -13.94
C CYS A 28 -25.84 -1.04 -12.86
N SER A 29 -25.78 -2.20 -12.23
CA SER A 29 -24.72 -2.62 -11.32
C SER A 29 -23.44 -2.91 -12.08
N GLU A 30 -22.30 -2.96 -11.38
CA GLU A 30 -21.02 -3.32 -11.99
C GLU A 30 -21.10 -4.70 -12.67
N GLY A 31 -20.47 -4.80 -13.84
CA GLY A 31 -20.54 -5.99 -14.69
C GLY A 31 -21.79 -6.10 -15.56
N TYR A 32 -22.65 -5.07 -15.59
CA TYR A 32 -23.80 -4.98 -16.48
C TYR A 32 -23.80 -3.65 -17.24
N HIS A 33 -24.36 -3.63 -18.44
CA HIS A 33 -24.65 -2.42 -19.21
C HIS A 33 -26.16 -2.30 -19.47
N LEU A 34 -26.61 -1.08 -19.69
CA LEU A 34 -28.01 -0.81 -20.02
C LEU A 34 -28.23 -1.14 -21.50
N ASP A 35 -29.22 -1.97 -21.78
CA ASP A 35 -29.75 -2.25 -23.12
C ASP A 35 -31.27 -1.99 -23.10
N GLY A 36 -31.67 -0.88 -23.72
CA GLY A 36 -33.01 -0.31 -23.55
C GLY A 36 -33.28 0.08 -22.09
N HIS A 37 -34.17 -0.67 -21.43
CA HIS A 37 -34.52 -0.50 -20.01
C HIS A 37 -34.14 -1.71 -19.16
N THR A 38 -33.26 -2.57 -19.67
CA THR A 38 -32.82 -3.80 -19.01
C THR A 38 -31.31 -3.82 -18.84
N CYS A 39 -30.82 -4.48 -17.79
CA CYS A 39 -29.40 -4.63 -17.56
C CYS A 39 -28.91 -5.97 -18.10
N VAL A 40 -27.99 -5.92 -19.06
CA VAL A 40 -27.38 -7.10 -19.67
C VAL A 40 -25.97 -7.27 -19.15
N LYS A 41 -25.60 -8.51 -18.79
CA LYS A 41 -24.29 -8.81 -18.23
C LYS A 41 -23.20 -8.60 -19.29
N CYS A 42 -22.11 -7.94 -18.90
CA CYS A 42 -20.94 -7.79 -19.76
C CYS A 42 -20.40 -9.17 -20.18
N PRO A 43 -20.07 -9.35 -21.47
CA PRO A 43 -19.69 -10.66 -21.99
C PRO A 43 -18.28 -11.11 -21.58
N LYS A 44 -17.41 -10.17 -21.17
CA LYS A 44 -16.05 -10.46 -20.74
C LYS A 44 -15.98 -10.66 -19.24
N SER A 45 -15.36 -11.76 -18.81
CA SER A 45 -15.07 -12.02 -17.40
C SER A 45 -14.23 -10.88 -16.81
N ASN A 46 -14.47 -10.57 -15.53
CA ASN A 46 -13.81 -9.47 -14.82
C ASN A 46 -14.04 -8.08 -15.43
N CYS A 47 -14.92 -7.93 -16.41
CA CYS A 47 -15.25 -6.62 -16.95
C CYS A 47 -16.17 -5.88 -15.98
N LYS A 48 -15.73 -4.70 -15.54
CA LYS A 48 -16.45 -3.86 -14.58
C LYS A 48 -17.49 -2.99 -15.27
N THR A 49 -17.12 -2.37 -16.38
CA THR A 49 -18.01 -1.58 -17.23
C THR A 49 -17.79 -1.96 -18.69
N CYS A 50 -18.88 -2.08 -19.46
CA CYS A 50 -18.83 -2.37 -20.88
C CYS A 50 -19.80 -1.49 -21.66
N ASP A 51 -19.45 -1.25 -22.91
CA ASP A 51 -20.37 -0.77 -23.94
C ASP A 51 -20.67 -1.93 -24.88
N SER A 52 -21.82 -2.55 -24.70
CA SER A 52 -22.21 -3.78 -25.39
C SER A 52 -21.16 -4.89 -25.23
N TYR A 53 -20.34 -5.11 -26.25
CA TYR A 53 -19.31 -6.16 -26.28
C TYR A 53 -17.92 -5.69 -25.84
N LEU A 54 -17.71 -4.38 -25.76
CA LEU A 54 -16.40 -3.78 -25.48
C LEU A 54 -16.26 -3.45 -24.01
N CYS A 55 -15.26 -4.05 -23.36
CA CYS A 55 -14.95 -3.71 -21.99
C CYS A 55 -14.23 -2.36 -21.91
N GLN A 56 -14.71 -1.48 -21.03
CA GLN A 56 -14.18 -0.13 -20.81
C GLN A 56 -13.31 -0.07 -19.55
N SER A 57 -13.56 -0.94 -18.57
CA SER A 57 -12.73 -1.08 -17.39
C SER A 57 -12.80 -2.47 -16.80
N CYS A 58 -11.72 -2.91 -16.17
CA CYS A 58 -11.65 -4.21 -15.51
C CYS A 58 -11.92 -4.09 -14.01
N SER A 59 -12.30 -5.22 -13.43
CA SER A 59 -12.29 -5.44 -12.00
C SER A 59 -10.87 -5.30 -11.48
N GLN A 60 -10.74 -4.88 -10.22
CA GLN A 60 -9.45 -4.72 -9.56
C GLN A 60 -8.59 -5.98 -9.72
N GLY A 61 -7.31 -5.80 -10.02
CA GLY A 61 -6.38 -6.90 -10.28
C GLY A 61 -6.35 -7.40 -11.72
N PHE A 62 -7.10 -6.82 -12.66
CA PHE A 62 -7.09 -7.22 -14.07
C PHE A 62 -6.95 -6.03 -15.02
N TRP A 63 -6.44 -6.29 -16.22
CA TRP A 63 -6.29 -5.33 -17.29
C TRP A 63 -6.44 -5.97 -18.69
N GLY A 64 -6.42 -5.12 -19.71
CA GLY A 64 -6.60 -5.45 -21.11
C GLY A 64 -8.06 -5.36 -21.56
N SER A 65 -8.27 -5.23 -22.87
CA SER A 65 -9.60 -5.11 -23.49
C SER A 65 -10.54 -6.29 -23.21
N SER A 66 -10.01 -7.44 -22.77
CA SER A 66 -10.78 -8.61 -22.35
C SER A 66 -10.69 -8.92 -20.85
N CYS A 67 -9.98 -8.11 -20.06
CA CYS A 67 -9.80 -8.28 -18.60
C CYS A 67 -9.28 -9.67 -18.19
N VAL A 68 -8.43 -10.26 -19.03
CA VAL A 68 -7.84 -11.59 -18.82
C VAL A 68 -6.44 -11.50 -18.22
N ASN A 69 -5.78 -10.34 -18.32
CA ASN A 69 -4.41 -10.19 -17.84
C ASN A 69 -4.45 -9.75 -16.37
N PRO A 70 -3.84 -10.50 -15.45
CA PRO A 70 -3.73 -10.06 -14.07
C PRO A 70 -2.74 -8.88 -13.95
N CYS A 71 -3.03 -7.95 -13.04
CA CYS A 71 -2.07 -6.97 -12.58
C CYS A 71 -0.92 -7.68 -11.85
N GLY A 72 0.25 -7.02 -11.79
CA GLY A 72 1.34 -7.51 -10.96
C GLY A 72 0.95 -7.63 -9.48
N THR A 73 1.41 -8.70 -8.83
CA THR A 73 1.19 -8.94 -7.38
C THR A 73 1.77 -7.81 -6.52
N GLY A 74 2.84 -7.20 -7.02
CA GLY A 74 3.49 -6.04 -6.44
C GLY A 74 2.80 -4.70 -6.69
N CYS A 75 1.74 -4.63 -7.49
CA CYS A 75 1.02 -3.38 -7.75
C CYS A 75 0.31 -2.87 -6.50
N LEU A 76 0.40 -1.57 -6.24
CA LEU A 76 -0.29 -0.90 -5.15
C LEU A 76 -1.81 -1.06 -5.32
N ASN A 77 -2.48 -1.52 -4.26
CA ASN A 77 -3.91 -1.84 -4.28
C ASN A 77 -4.32 -2.78 -5.43
N GLY A 78 -3.42 -3.59 -6.00
CA GLY A 78 -3.74 -4.44 -7.16
C GLY A 78 -4.29 -3.65 -8.36
N SER A 79 -3.97 -2.36 -8.47
CA SER A 79 -4.43 -1.49 -9.54
C SER A 79 -3.34 -1.37 -10.60
N CYS A 80 -3.70 -1.53 -11.86
CA CYS A 80 -2.81 -1.34 -12.99
C CYS A 80 -3.54 -0.66 -14.15
N ASP A 81 -2.79 -0.06 -15.06
CA ASP A 81 -3.32 0.62 -16.24
C ASP A 81 -4.13 -0.37 -17.09
N PHE A 82 -5.34 0.04 -17.49
CA PHE A 82 -6.24 -0.82 -18.23
C PHE A 82 -5.66 -1.30 -19.57
N ASN A 83 -4.88 -0.49 -20.27
CA ASN A 83 -4.38 -0.82 -21.60
C ASN A 83 -2.99 -1.45 -21.55
N LYS A 84 -2.16 -1.01 -20.61
CA LYS A 84 -0.74 -1.36 -20.56
C LYS A 84 -0.39 -2.32 -19.43
N GLY A 85 -1.21 -2.43 -18.38
CA GLY A 85 -0.90 -3.24 -17.20
C GLY A 85 0.18 -2.65 -16.28
N GLU A 86 0.65 -1.43 -16.56
CA GLU A 86 1.65 -0.72 -15.77
C GLU A 86 1.06 -0.27 -14.43
N CYS A 87 1.84 -0.25 -13.36
CA CYS A 87 1.35 0.15 -12.05
C CYS A 87 2.44 0.76 -11.16
N GLN A 88 2.00 1.41 -10.08
CA GLN A 88 2.90 1.82 -9.01
C GLN A 88 3.23 0.61 -8.14
N CYS A 89 4.53 0.37 -7.94
CA CYS A 89 5.01 -0.74 -7.13
C CYS A 89 4.87 -0.45 -5.64
N LYS A 90 4.51 -1.48 -4.88
CA LYS A 90 4.72 -1.52 -3.43
C LYS A 90 6.23 -1.53 -3.13
N ASP A 91 6.56 -1.18 -1.90
CA ASP A 91 7.93 -1.31 -1.39
C ASP A 91 8.41 -2.77 -1.52
N GLY A 92 9.69 -2.95 -1.85
CA GLY A 92 10.33 -4.25 -2.02
C GLY A 92 10.22 -4.88 -3.40
N VAL A 93 9.51 -4.25 -4.35
CA VAL A 93 9.40 -4.72 -5.74
C VAL A 93 9.61 -3.56 -6.73
N TYR A 94 10.09 -3.87 -7.92
CA TYR A 94 10.36 -2.92 -8.99
C TYR A 94 10.01 -3.50 -10.36
N CYS A 95 10.31 -2.73 -11.41
CA CYS A 95 9.98 -2.94 -12.83
C CYS A 95 8.57 -2.45 -13.22
N THR A 96 8.33 -2.37 -14.53
CA THR A 96 7.09 -1.85 -15.14
C THR A 96 5.81 -2.52 -14.63
N TYR A 97 5.90 -3.81 -14.27
CA TYR A 97 4.77 -4.64 -13.82
C TYR A 97 4.90 -5.07 -12.35
N CYS A 98 5.91 -4.59 -11.61
CA CYS A 98 6.13 -4.89 -10.20
C CYS A 98 6.19 -6.39 -9.86
N TRP A 99 6.82 -7.19 -10.74
CA TRP A 99 7.05 -8.63 -10.51
C TRP A 99 8.41 -8.94 -9.92
N THR A 100 9.36 -8.02 -10.02
CA THR A 100 10.74 -8.29 -9.64
C THR A 100 10.97 -7.78 -8.23
N GLU A 101 11.43 -8.65 -7.34
CA GLU A 101 11.79 -8.26 -5.98
C GLU A 101 13.09 -7.47 -5.96
N CYS A 102 13.14 -6.47 -5.08
CA CYS A 102 14.38 -5.78 -4.76
C CYS A 102 15.39 -6.76 -4.17
N ARG A 103 16.67 -6.49 -4.44
CA ARG A 103 17.76 -7.21 -3.80
C ARG A 103 17.64 -7.09 -2.28
N GLN A 104 17.62 -8.20 -1.56
CA GLN A 104 17.60 -8.17 -0.10
C GLN A 104 18.94 -7.64 0.46
N PRO A 105 18.92 -6.80 1.53
CA PRO A 105 17.76 -6.41 2.33
C PRO A 105 17.19 -5.03 1.96
N CYS A 106 17.27 -4.60 0.71
CA CYS A 106 16.79 -3.29 0.26
C CYS A 106 15.26 -3.16 0.38
N ALA A 107 14.78 -2.03 0.91
CA ALA A 107 13.35 -1.77 1.11
C ALA A 107 12.67 -1.13 -0.11
N LYS A 108 13.39 -0.27 -0.87
CA LYS A 108 12.90 0.31 -2.13
C LYS A 108 14.03 0.37 -3.14
N CYS A 109 13.74 0.07 -4.39
CA CYS A 109 14.73 0.06 -5.46
C CYS A 109 14.11 0.49 -6.80
N THR A 110 14.94 1.00 -7.70
CA THR A 110 14.54 1.27 -9.10
C THR A 110 14.94 0.14 -10.03
N ASP A 111 15.98 -0.60 -9.67
CA ASP A 111 16.49 -1.79 -10.33
C ASP A 111 17.21 -2.71 -9.33
N TRP A 112 17.81 -3.80 -9.80
CA TRP A 112 18.52 -4.76 -8.95
C TRP A 112 19.70 -4.17 -8.16
N THR A 113 20.34 -3.13 -8.69
CA THR A 113 21.55 -2.51 -8.13
C THR A 113 21.28 -1.17 -7.44
N SER A 114 20.22 -0.48 -7.84
CA SER A 114 19.88 0.86 -7.37
C SER A 114 18.91 0.80 -6.20
N CYS A 115 19.45 0.59 -5.01
CA CYS A 115 18.69 0.69 -3.76
C CYS A 115 18.49 2.16 -3.38
N THR A 116 17.24 2.56 -3.14
CA THR A 116 16.86 3.94 -2.79
C THR A 116 16.40 4.08 -1.34
N SER A 117 16.08 2.98 -0.66
CA SER A 117 15.85 2.99 0.79
C SER A 117 16.22 1.65 1.43
N CYS A 118 16.74 1.73 2.65
CA CYS A 118 17.05 0.57 3.48
C CYS A 118 16.00 0.37 4.58
N PRO A 119 15.95 -0.83 5.18
CA PRO A 119 15.27 -1.03 6.44
C PRO A 119 15.80 -0.07 7.50
N VAL A 120 14.93 0.30 8.44
CA VAL A 120 15.27 1.22 9.54
C VAL A 120 16.56 0.78 10.23
N GLY A 121 17.45 1.75 10.48
CA GLY A 121 18.72 1.51 11.14
C GLY A 121 19.83 0.96 10.24
N LYS A 122 19.66 0.92 8.92
CA LYS A 122 20.71 0.54 7.97
C LYS A 122 20.93 1.58 6.88
N TYR A 123 22.15 1.59 6.36
CA TYR A 123 22.55 2.41 5.22
C TYR A 123 23.54 1.65 4.31
N THR A 124 24.06 2.36 3.32
CA THR A 124 24.77 1.95 2.10
C THR A 124 23.87 1.54 0.96
N ALA A 125 24.40 1.58 -0.27
CA ALA A 125 23.74 1.06 -1.47
C ALA A 125 23.35 -0.44 -1.37
N THR A 126 23.92 -1.17 -0.40
CA THR A 126 23.63 -2.59 -0.14
C THR A 126 22.88 -2.83 1.17
N CYS A 127 22.57 -1.78 1.95
CA CYS A 127 21.89 -1.88 3.23
C CYS A 127 22.57 -2.85 4.22
N GLN A 128 23.90 -2.89 4.21
CA GLN A 128 24.68 -3.81 5.05
C GLN A 128 25.18 -3.16 6.33
N GLN A 129 25.41 -1.85 6.33
CA GLN A 129 25.97 -1.16 7.49
C GLN A 129 24.86 -0.62 8.40
N PRO A 130 25.00 -0.75 9.73
CA PRO A 130 24.05 -0.17 10.67
C PRO A 130 24.28 1.33 10.81
N CYS A 131 23.20 2.11 10.93
CA CYS A 131 23.27 3.51 11.34
C CYS A 131 23.95 3.65 12.70
N LYS A 132 24.49 4.84 13.00
CA LYS A 132 24.91 5.17 14.37
C LYS A 132 23.74 4.98 15.33
N SER A 133 23.99 4.37 16.49
CA SER A 133 22.96 4.12 17.51
C SER A 133 22.34 5.40 18.08
N THR A 134 23.02 6.54 17.90
CA THR A 134 22.52 7.86 18.23
C THR A 134 21.46 8.36 17.24
N CYS A 135 21.28 7.78 16.05
CA CYS A 135 20.22 8.27 15.16
C CYS A 135 18.84 7.96 15.74
N ILE A 136 18.01 9.00 15.87
CA ILE A 136 16.62 8.87 16.31
C ILE A 136 15.88 7.94 15.35
N ASP A 137 15.17 6.97 15.91
CA ASP A 137 14.46 5.90 15.18
C ASP A 137 15.30 5.19 14.11
N GLY A 138 16.63 5.14 14.26
CA GLY A 138 17.51 4.54 13.26
C GLY A 138 17.47 5.23 11.89
N SER A 139 17.05 6.50 11.84
CA SER A 139 16.94 7.28 10.61
C SER A 139 18.28 7.93 10.25
N CYS A 140 18.97 7.35 9.28
CA CYS A 140 20.20 7.90 8.74
C CYS A 140 20.18 7.95 7.20
N ASP A 141 21.00 8.82 6.62
CA ASP A 141 21.17 8.95 5.17
C ASP A 141 21.69 7.64 4.58
N ILE A 142 21.11 7.22 3.46
CA ILE A 142 21.40 5.93 2.85
C ILE A 142 22.84 5.83 2.33
N TYR A 143 23.50 6.94 1.98
CA TYR A 143 24.85 6.90 1.41
C TYR A 143 25.91 7.19 2.46
N THR A 144 25.67 8.15 3.36
CA THR A 144 26.66 8.61 4.35
C THR A 144 26.51 7.93 5.71
N GLY A 145 25.30 7.47 6.07
CA GLY A 145 25.01 6.94 7.39
C GLY A 145 24.87 8.04 8.47
N GLU A 146 24.83 9.31 8.08
CA GLU A 146 24.61 10.45 8.98
C GLU A 146 23.13 10.58 9.37
N CYS A 147 22.83 10.99 10.60
CA CYS A 147 21.45 11.07 11.08
C CYS A 147 20.68 12.22 10.39
N ILE A 148 19.48 11.94 9.89
CA ILE A 148 18.68 12.94 9.13
C ILE A 148 17.89 13.88 10.06
N ASN A 149 17.51 13.40 11.25
CA ASN A 149 16.57 14.09 12.16
C ASN A 149 17.17 14.45 13.54
N ASN A 150 18.49 14.66 13.62
CA ASN A 150 19.31 14.83 14.82
C ASN A 150 19.67 13.53 15.56
N GLU A 151 20.75 13.62 16.35
CA GLU A 151 21.24 12.57 17.24
C GLU A 151 20.47 12.58 18.58
N LYS A 152 20.19 11.39 19.14
CA LYS A 152 19.82 11.17 20.52
C LYS A 152 20.96 11.73 21.38
N CYS A 153 20.74 12.86 22.03
CA CYS A 153 21.75 13.37 22.96
C CYS A 153 21.85 12.39 24.15
N PRO A 154 23.05 11.93 24.54
CA PRO A 154 23.23 11.30 25.84
C PRO A 154 22.95 12.35 26.93
N SER A 155 21.85 12.22 27.68
CA SER A 155 21.64 13.06 28.85
C SER A 155 22.60 12.60 29.94
N ILE A 156 23.68 13.36 30.19
CA ILE A 156 24.53 13.14 31.36
C ILE A 156 23.78 13.69 32.57
N VAL A 157 23.22 12.81 33.40
CA VAL A 157 22.68 13.20 34.70
C VAL A 157 23.79 13.01 35.73
N THR A 158 24.26 14.13 36.26
CA THR A 158 25.18 14.13 37.41
C THR A 158 24.36 14.00 38.68
N ILE A 159 24.36 12.82 39.31
CA ILE A 159 23.72 12.63 40.61
C ILE A 159 24.77 12.93 41.69
N VAL A 160 24.54 13.96 42.50
CA VAL A 160 25.34 14.24 43.70
C VAL A 160 24.67 13.49 44.86
N LEU A 161 25.25 12.36 45.28
CA LEU A 161 24.82 11.66 46.50
C LEU A 161 25.45 12.38 47.70
N ALA A 162 24.60 13.02 48.51
CA ALA A 162 25.01 13.81 49.67
C ALA A 162 25.25 12.92 50.91
N ASP A 163 26.20 11.98 50.85
CA ASP A 163 26.60 11.19 52.01
C ASP A 163 28.13 11.14 52.11
N THR A 164 28.69 12.11 52.85
CA THR A 164 30.06 12.21 53.43
C THR A 164 31.29 12.00 52.53
N ILE A 165 31.14 11.50 51.30
CA ILE A 165 32.17 11.36 50.27
C ILE A 165 31.49 11.75 48.96
N VAL A 166 31.78 12.95 48.45
CA VAL A 166 31.26 13.42 47.16
C VAL A 166 31.81 12.50 46.05
N ARG A 167 31.03 11.49 45.67
CA ARG A 167 31.29 10.68 44.46
C ARG A 167 30.41 11.22 43.34
N VAL A 168 31.04 11.85 42.36
CA VAL A 168 30.38 12.25 41.12
C VAL A 168 30.16 10.97 40.30
N VAL A 169 28.91 10.49 40.24
CA VAL A 169 28.54 9.41 39.33
C VAL A 169 27.84 10.04 38.14
N SER A 170 28.53 10.07 37.00
CA SER A 170 27.94 10.48 35.72
C SER A 170 27.14 9.30 35.16
N LEU A 171 25.82 9.38 35.20
CA LEU A 171 24.94 8.42 34.54
C LEU A 171 24.58 8.95 33.15
N VAL A 172 24.94 8.19 32.11
CA VAL A 172 24.48 8.44 30.75
C VAL A 172 23.07 7.87 30.62
N ILE A 173 22.05 8.73 30.59
CA ILE A 173 20.68 8.33 30.31
C ILE A 173 20.45 8.50 28.81
N THR A 174 20.42 7.39 28.07
CA THR A 174 20.11 7.37 26.64
C THR A 174 18.61 7.26 26.40
N ASP A 175 17.81 8.27 26.77
CA ASP A 175 16.40 8.27 26.35
C ASP A 175 15.69 9.63 26.40
N GLN A 176 16.26 10.68 25.79
CA GLN A 176 15.46 11.86 25.49
C GLN A 176 15.66 12.34 24.05
N HIS A 177 14.51 12.55 23.39
CA HIS A 177 14.34 13.13 22.05
C HIS A 177 14.70 14.64 22.08
N VAL A 178 15.90 14.99 22.52
CA VAL A 178 16.34 16.39 22.63
C VAL A 178 17.07 16.76 21.34
N LYS A 179 16.71 17.90 20.74
CA LYS A 179 17.55 18.52 19.70
C LYS A 179 18.80 19.07 20.39
N CYS A 180 19.98 18.55 20.06
CA CYS A 180 21.21 19.05 20.67
C CYS A 180 21.43 20.53 20.25
N PRO A 181 21.73 21.45 21.19
CA PRO A 181 22.06 22.83 20.85
C PRO A 181 23.48 22.90 20.27
N VAL A 182 23.60 23.65 19.17
CA VAL A 182 24.88 23.99 18.51
C VAL A 182 25.62 25.05 19.32
#